data_AF-A0A7W1XDB7-F1
#
_entry.id   AF-A0A7W1XDB7-F1
#
_cell.length_a   1.000
_cell.length_b   1.000
_cell.length_c   1.000
_cell.angle_alpha   90.00
_cell.angle_beta   90.00
_cell.angle_gamma   90.00
#
_symmetry.space_group_name_H-M   'P 1'
#
loop_
_entity.id
_entity.type
_entity.pdbx_description
1 polymer ?
#
loop_
_entity_poly.entity_id
_entity_poly.type
_entity_poly.pdbx_seq_one_letter_code
_entity_poly.pdbx_strand_id
1 'polypeptide(L)' 'MDEYEVLQHIMTTSEAAQRWGYKENTIRAAIARGRFDEQIRKGMLRKSGDTWLIHEKAMYEVYGKPKK' A
#
# COMPACT_ATOMS: atom_id res chain seq x y z
N MET A 1 14.27 9.11 -15.56
CA MET A 1 13.70 8.56 -14.32
C MET A 1 14.84 8.58 -13.34
N ASP A 2 14.71 9.34 -12.27
CA ASP A 2 15.74 9.36 -11.23
C ASP A 2 15.83 7.96 -10.63
N GLU A 3 17.04 7.47 -10.38
CA GLU A 3 17.30 6.09 -9.90
C GLU A 3 16.49 5.77 -8.63
N TYR A 4 16.18 6.78 -7.82
CA TYR A 4 15.53 6.63 -6.51
C TYR A 4 14.06 7.07 -6.50
N GLU A 5 13.50 7.50 -7.64
CA GLU A 5 12.11 7.97 -7.75
C GLU A 5 11.09 6.92 -7.29
N VAL A 6 11.38 5.64 -7.56
CA VAL A 6 10.52 4.51 -7.15
C VAL A 6 10.28 4.45 -5.64
N LEU A 7 11.26 4.89 -4.83
CA LEU A 7 11.14 4.87 -3.37
C LEU A 7 10.07 5.86 -2.86
N GLN A 8 9.84 6.96 -3.58
CA GLN A 8 8.80 7.95 -3.24
C GLN A 8 7.38 7.40 -3.39
N HIS A 9 7.22 6.32 -4.17
CA HIS A 9 5.94 5.66 -4.39
C HIS A 9 5.74 4.43 -3.48
N ILE A 10 6.71 4.08 -2.65
CA ILE A 10 6.59 2.98 -1.70
C ILE A 10 6.22 3.53 -0.33
N MET A 11 5.20 2.94 0.29
CA MET A 11 4.70 3.32 1.60
C MET A 11 4.57 2.09 2.49
N THR A 12 4.73 2.30 3.78
CA THR A 12 4.30 1.38 4.82
C THR A 12 2.77 1.39 4.98
N THR A 13 2.21 0.45 5.74
CA THR A 13 0.77 0.44 6.07
C THR A 13 0.33 1.68 6.84
N SER A 14 1.18 2.25 7.70
CA SER A 14 0.88 3.45 8.48
C SER A 14 0.84 4.70 7.59
N GLU A 15 1.80 4.87 6.69
CA GLU A 15 1.84 5.98 5.71
C GLU A 15 0.66 5.91 4.73
N ALA A 16 0.38 4.72 4.18
CA ALA A 16 -0.77 4.50 3.30
C ALA A 16 -2.09 4.81 4.02
N ALA A 17 -2.23 4.37 5.28
CA ALA A 17 -3.41 4.66 6.09
C ALA A 17 -3.56 6.17 6.37
N GLN A 18 -2.47 6.86 6.72
CA GLN A 18 -2.49 8.31 6.91
C GLN A 18 -2.93 9.05 5.65
N ARG A 19 -2.37 8.68 4.50
CA ARG A 19 -2.62 9.33 3.21
C ARG A 19 -4.04 9.09 2.70
N TRP A 20 -4.58 7.88 2.85
CA TRP A 20 -5.97 7.56 2.44
C TRP A 20 -7.04 7.84 3.51
N GLY A 21 -6.66 8.28 4.70
CA GLY A 21 -7.61 8.57 5.78
C GLY A 21 -8.23 7.31 6.41
N TYR A 22 -7.44 6.25 6.57
CA TYR A 22 -7.82 5.02 7.27
C TYR A 22 -7.01 4.83 8.57
N LYS A 23 -7.45 3.89 9.41
CA LYS A 23 -6.62 3.35 10.50
C LYS A 23 -5.67 2.31 9.92
N GLU A 24 -4.45 2.20 10.43
CA GLU A 24 -3.48 1.20 9.95
C GLU A 24 -4.04 -0.23 10.01
N ASN A 25 -4.71 -0.58 11.12
CA ASN A 25 -5.36 -1.89 11.27
C ASN A 25 -6.41 -2.18 10.18
N THR A 26 -7.05 -1.16 9.61
CA THR A 26 -7.98 -1.34 8.49
C THR A 26 -7.25 -1.82 7.24
N ILE A 27 -6.09 -1.24 6.93
CA ILE A 27 -5.26 -1.65 5.78
C ILE A 27 -4.68 -3.05 6.02
N ARG A 28 -4.11 -3.31 7.21
CA ARG A 28 -3.59 -4.65 7.57
C ARG A 28 -4.68 -5.72 7.47
N ALA A 29 -5.88 -5.46 7.98
CA ALA A 29 -6.99 -6.40 7.91
C ALA A 29 -7.51 -6.58 6.47
N ALA A 30 -7.44 -5.56 5.62
CA ALA A 30 -7.79 -5.69 4.21
C ALA A 30 -6.79 -6.59 3.46
N ILE A 31 -5.49 -6.44 3.73
CA ILE A 31 -4.45 -7.32 3.19
C ILE A 31 -4.68 -8.75 3.67
N ALA A 32 -4.89 -8.97 4.97
CA ALA A 32 -5.11 -10.30 5.54
C ALA A 32 -6.38 -11.00 5.00
N ARG A 33 -7.38 -10.23 4.56
CA ARG A 33 -8.63 -10.75 3.95
C ARG A 33 -8.56 -10.90 2.43
N GLY A 34 -7.38 -10.73 1.84
CA GLY A 34 -7.15 -10.93 0.39
C GLY A 34 -7.63 -9.79 -0.51
N ARG A 35 -7.97 -8.61 0.04
CA ARG A 35 -8.40 -7.46 -0.78
C ARG A 35 -7.30 -6.96 -1.73
N PHE A 36 -6.04 -7.30 -1.44
CA PHE A 36 -4.86 -6.92 -2.22
C PHE A 36 -4.23 -8.08 -3.00
N ASP A 37 -4.88 -9.24 -3.11
CA ASP A 37 -4.28 -10.44 -3.71
C ASP A 37 -3.81 -10.20 -5.15
N GLU A 38 -4.58 -9.45 -5.94
CA GLU A 38 -4.19 -9.11 -7.30
C GLU A 38 -2.94 -8.21 -7.31
N GLN A 39 -2.88 -7.20 -6.45
CA GLN A 39 -1.73 -6.28 -6.35
C GLN A 39 -0.49 -6.99 -5.81
N ILE A 40 -0.65 -7.98 -4.91
CA ILE A 40 0.43 -8.86 -4.46
C ILE A 40 0.95 -9.70 -5.65
N ARG A 41 0.07 -10.31 -6.45
CA ARG A 41 0.48 -11.07 -7.65
C ARG A 41 1.21 -10.20 -8.68
N LYS A 42 0.82 -8.94 -8.81
CA LYS A 42 1.49 -7.94 -9.66
C LYS A 42 2.81 -7.41 -9.08
N GLY A 43 3.20 -7.82 -7.88
CA GLY A 43 4.44 -7.38 -7.22
C GLY A 43 4.36 -5.96 -6.63
N MET A 44 3.16 -5.39 -6.49
CA MET A 44 2.97 -4.04 -5.95
C MET A 44 2.97 -4.00 -4.42
N LEU A 45 2.79 -5.14 -3.75
CA LEU A 45 2.89 -5.29 -2.30
C LEU A 45 3.84 -6.42 -1.96
N ARG A 46 4.66 -6.23 -0.93
CA ARG A 46 5.41 -7.32 -0.30
C ARG A 46 5.53 -7.10 1.21
N LYS A 47 5.70 -8.20 1.95
CA LYS A 47 6.02 -8.15 3.38
C LYS A 47 7.54 -7.95 3.56
N SER A 48 7.93 -7.14 4.53
CA SER A 48 9.31 -6.82 4.90
C SER A 48 9.41 -6.80 6.43
N GLY A 49 9.85 -7.89 7.03
CA GLY A 49 9.69 -8.11 8.48
C GLY A 49 8.21 -8.07 8.87
N ASP A 50 7.85 -7.23 9.84
CA ASP A 50 6.48 -7.06 10.34
C ASP A 50 5.66 -5.98 9.63
N THR A 51 6.25 -5.35 8.61
CA THR A 51 5.64 -4.25 7.84
C THR A 51 5.36 -4.68 6.41
N TRP A 52 4.27 -4.18 5.83
CA TRP A 52 4.01 -4.28 4.41
C TRP A 52 4.54 -3.05 3.70
N LEU A 53 5.26 -3.27 2.60
CA LEU A 53 5.61 -2.23 1.65
C LEU A 53 4.61 -2.26 0.51
N ILE A 54 4.03 -1.10 0.23
CA ILE A 54 2.89 -0.92 -0.64
C ILE A 54 3.25 0.14 -1.66
N HIS A 55 3.24 -0.23 -2.93
CA HIS A 55 3.33 0.74 -4.02
C HIS A 55 2.04 1.56 -4.09
N GLU A 56 2.15 2.88 -4.23
CA GLU A 56 1.05 3.84 -4.24
C GLU A 56 -0.07 3.45 -5.22
N LYS A 57 0.30 2.99 -6.41
CA LYS A 57 -0.63 2.47 -7.42
C LYS A 57 -1.58 1.38 -6.88
N ALA A 58 -1.13 0.50 -5.99
CA ALA A 58 -2.00 -0.51 -5.40
C ALA A 58 -3.10 0.11 -4.52
N MET A 59 -2.77 1.17 -3.78
CA MET A 59 -3.75 1.92 -3.00
C MET A 59 -4.77 2.60 -3.92
N TYR A 60 -4.32 3.18 -5.05
CA TYR A 60 -5.25 3.73 -6.04
C TYR A 60 -6.18 2.68 -6.64
N GLU A 61 -5.66 1.50 -7.02
CA GLU A 61 -6.48 0.42 -7.59
C GLU A 61 -7.53 -0.09 -6.59
N VAL A 62 -7.19 -0.20 -5.30
CA VAL A 62 -8.07 -0.82 -4.29
C VAL A 62 -9.00 0.17 -3.59
N TYR A 63 -8.55 1.41 -3.39
CA TYR A 63 -9.24 2.43 -2.59
C TYR A 63 -9.57 3.72 -3.36
N GLY A 64 -9.14 3.86 -4.61
CA GLY A 64 -9.32 5.09 -5.38
C GLY A 64 -8.37 6.21 -4.92
N LYS A 65 -8.74 7.46 -5.19
CA LYS A 65 -7.92 8.63 -4.80
C LYS A 65 -7.83 8.78 -3.26
N PRO A 66 -6.71 9.31 -2.74
CA PRO A 66 -6.61 9.72 -1.34
C PRO A 66 -7.77 10.64 -0.94
N LYS A 67 -8.20 10.54 0.32
CA LYS A 67 -9.30 11.36 0.87
C LYS A 67 -8.84 12.70 1.43
N LYS A 68 -7.53 12.94 1.46
CA LYS A 68 -6.90 14.18 1.90
C LYS A 68 -6.15 14.81 0.74
#